data_AF-A0A7C6B3C0-F1
#
_entry.id   AF-A0A7C6B3C0-F1
#
_cell.length_a   1.000
_cell.length_b   1.000
_cell.length_c   1.000
_cell.angle_alpha   90.00
_cell.angle_beta   90.00
_cell.angle_gamma   90.00
#
_symmetry.space_group_name_H-M   'P 1'
#
loop_
_entity.id
_entity.type
_entity.pdbx_description
1 polymer ?
#
loop_
_entity_poly.entity_id
_entity_poly.type
_entity_poly.pdbx_seq_one_letter_code
_entity_poly.pdbx_strand_id
1 'polypeptide(L)'
;MRPSIAKAQIHDVDKDASMVKQKQMMAAHFDRLTSAKDNGDKVASTFVPGNLNELIMCFDLVNNLPEVNAIQSGLRKQSGAYIMEAERAGHSEDVCTYVKSDIGMMMKGNIGP
;
A
#
# COMPACT_ATOMS: atom_id res chain seq x y z
N MET A 1 19.44 1.96 -38.61
CA MET A 1 19.92 1.04 -37.55
C MET A 1 19.88 1.81 -36.24
N ARG A 2 19.00 1.47 -35.27
CA ARG A 2 18.99 2.17 -33.97
C ARG A 2 20.19 1.74 -33.15
N PRO A 3 20.94 2.65 -32.52
CA PRO A 3 22.03 2.26 -31.64
C PRO A 3 21.47 1.48 -30.45
N SER A 4 22.11 0.34 -30.15
CA SER A 4 21.83 -0.45 -28.95
C SER A 4 22.27 0.35 -27.73
N ILE A 5 21.31 0.76 -26.89
CA ILE A 5 21.61 1.43 -25.62
C ILE A 5 22.15 0.36 -24.67
N ALA A 6 23.42 0.47 -24.30
CA ALA A 6 24.03 -0.40 -23.29
C ALA A 6 23.26 -0.23 -21.97
N LYS A 7 22.77 -1.34 -21.40
CA LYS A 7 22.18 -1.35 -20.06
C LYS A 7 23.24 -0.91 -19.05
N ALA A 8 22.92 0.11 -18.26
CA ALA A 8 23.76 0.54 -17.15
C ALA A 8 24.05 -0.66 -16.23
N GLN A 9 25.33 -0.88 -15.89
CA GLN A 9 25.71 -1.92 -14.93
C GLN A 9 25.19 -1.54 -13.55
N ILE A 10 24.50 -2.50 -12.92
CA ILE A 10 23.96 -2.35 -11.56
C ILE A 10 25.17 -2.30 -10.62
N HIS A 11 25.51 -1.11 -10.16
CA HIS A 11 26.39 -0.93 -9.02
C HIS A 11 25.61 -1.33 -7.76
N ASP A 12 26.29 -1.92 -6.78
CA ASP A 12 25.69 -2.13 -5.46
C ASP A 12 25.32 -0.74 -4.90
N VAL A 13 24.02 -0.50 -4.74
CA VAL A 13 23.52 0.77 -4.20
C VAL A 13 23.60 0.67 -2.68
N ASP A 14 24.63 1.26 -2.10
CA ASP A 14 24.74 1.38 -0.65
C ASP A 14 23.59 2.22 -0.10
N LYS A 15 22.74 1.59 0.71
CA LYS A 15 21.65 2.27 1.39
C LYS A 15 22.18 2.98 2.62
N ASP A 16 21.91 4.28 2.73
CA ASP A 16 22.13 5.02 3.96
C ASP A 16 21.29 4.48 5.13
N ALA A 17 21.69 4.86 6.34
CA ALA A 17 21.07 4.39 7.58
C ALA A 17 19.58 4.79 7.70
N SER A 18 19.18 5.93 7.12
CA SER A 18 17.79 6.39 7.14
C SER A 18 16.89 5.54 6.26
N MET A 19 17.36 5.14 5.07
CA MET A 19 16.64 4.22 4.18
C MET A 19 16.46 2.85 4.83
N VAL A 20 17.50 2.35 5.52
CA VAL A 20 17.41 1.09 6.27
C VAL A 20 16.39 1.21 7.40
N LYS A 21 16.44 2.30 8.18
CA LYS A 21 15.49 2.52 9.28
C LYS A 21 14.05 2.65 8.79
N GLN A 22 13.80 3.40 7.72
CA GLN A 22 12.48 3.54 7.11
C GLN A 22 11.93 2.17 6.68
N LYS A 23 12.74 1.34 6.02
CA LYS A 23 12.33 0.00 5.62
C LYS A 23 11.96 -0.87 6.82
N GLN A 24 12.75 -0.83 7.90
CA GLN A 24 12.47 -1.58 9.13
C GLN A 24 11.17 -1.13 9.80
N MET A 25 10.92 0.18 9.88
CA MET A 25 9.68 0.71 10.47
C MET A 25 8.46 0.29 9.67
N MET A 26 8.52 0.38 8.35
CA MET A 26 7.43 -0.05 7.47
C MET A 26 7.18 -1.55 7.58
N ALA A 27 8.25 -2.37 7.60
CA ALA A 27 8.12 -3.82 7.76
C ALA A 27 7.45 -4.17 9.10
N ALA A 28 7.94 -3.63 10.22
CA ALA A 28 7.36 -3.88 11.54
C ALA A 28 5.88 -3.44 11.63
N HIS A 29 5.53 -2.33 10.97
CA HIS A 29 4.15 -1.87 10.89
C HIS A 29 3.25 -2.84 10.12
N PHE A 30 3.68 -3.29 8.93
CA PHE A 30 2.92 -4.26 8.15
C PHE A 30 2.84 -5.63 8.83
N ASP A 31 3.91 -6.10 9.48
CA ASP A 31 3.91 -7.34 10.25
C ASP A 31 2.86 -7.31 11.38
N ARG A 32 2.76 -6.18 12.09
CA ARG A 32 1.71 -5.98 13.11
C ARG A 32 0.32 -5.93 12.48
N LEU A 33 0.17 -5.21 11.36
CA LEU A 33 -1.12 -5.07 10.66
C LEU A 33 -1.65 -6.41 10.13
N THR A 34 -0.80 -7.23 9.52
CA THR A 34 -1.20 -8.55 9.01
C THR A 34 -1.48 -9.56 10.13
N SER A 35 -0.81 -9.40 11.28
CA SER A 35 -1.03 -10.23 12.48
C SER A 35 -2.15 -9.70 13.40
N ALA A 36 -2.79 -8.58 13.05
CA ALA A 36 -3.69 -7.86 13.96
C ALA A 36 -4.87 -8.73 14.43
N LYS A 37 -5.41 -9.57 13.55
CA LYS A 37 -6.50 -10.48 13.87
C LYS A 37 -6.08 -11.51 14.93
N ASP A 38 -4.88 -12.06 14.81
CA ASP A 38 -4.37 -13.10 15.70
C ASP A 38 -3.97 -12.51 17.07
N ASN A 39 -3.44 -11.28 17.05
CA ASN A 39 -3.05 -10.54 18.26
C ASN A 39 -4.23 -9.87 18.99
N GLY A 40 -5.42 -9.82 18.37
CA GLY A 40 -6.58 -9.09 18.90
C GLY A 40 -6.46 -7.57 18.79
N ASP A 41 -5.48 -7.07 18.03
CA ASP A 41 -5.29 -5.66 17.75
C ASP A 41 -6.52 -5.07 17.02
N LYS A 42 -6.84 -3.81 17.31
CA LYS A 42 -7.88 -3.07 16.60
C LYS A 42 -7.24 -2.23 15.49
N VAL A 43 -7.80 -2.33 14.29
CA VAL A 43 -7.29 -1.65 13.09
C VAL A 43 -8.16 -0.45 12.75
N ALA A 44 -7.52 0.69 12.47
CA ALA A 44 -8.18 1.90 11.98
C ALA A 44 -7.73 2.18 10.54
N SER A 45 -8.64 2.09 9.56
CA SER A 45 -8.34 2.47 8.18
C SER A 45 -8.54 3.98 7.98
N THR A 46 -7.47 4.70 7.63
CA THR A 46 -7.52 6.15 7.37
C THR A 46 -7.27 6.43 5.89
N PHE A 47 -8.24 7.07 5.23
CA PHE A 47 -8.22 7.37 3.79
C PHE A 47 -7.57 8.72 3.43
N VAL A 48 -6.97 9.38 4.42
CA VAL A 48 -6.19 10.62 4.25
C VAL A 48 -4.81 10.36 4.87
N PRO A 49 -3.71 10.46 4.12
CA PRO A 49 -2.43 9.96 4.58
C PRO A 49 -1.88 10.77 5.76
N GLY A 50 -1.34 10.05 6.75
CA GLY A 50 -0.34 10.53 7.70
C GLY A 50 -0.78 11.51 8.80
N ASN A 51 -1.93 12.16 8.69
CA ASN A 51 -2.26 13.26 9.61
C ASN A 51 -2.62 12.82 11.04
N LEU A 52 -2.90 11.53 11.26
CA LEU A 52 -3.43 11.04 12.54
C LEU A 52 -2.66 9.85 13.12
N ASN A 53 -1.49 9.51 12.59
CA ASN A 53 -0.83 8.25 12.98
C ASN A 53 -0.49 8.22 14.48
N GLU A 54 0.05 9.30 15.02
CA GLU A 54 0.35 9.47 16.44
C GLU A 54 -0.92 9.39 17.30
N LEU A 55 -2.02 10.00 16.84
CA LEU A 55 -3.30 9.94 17.53
C LEU A 55 -3.85 8.52 17.59
N ILE A 56 -3.83 7.79 16.46
CA ILE A 56 -4.26 6.40 16.37
C ILE A 56 -3.41 5.51 17.30
N MET A 57 -2.10 5.74 17.34
CA MET A 57 -1.18 5.02 18.22
C MET A 57 -1.44 5.27 19.71
N CYS A 58 -1.91 6.46 20.11
CA CYS A 58 -2.28 6.75 21.51
C CYS A 58 -3.45 5.90 22.02
N PHE A 59 -4.24 5.30 21.12
CA PHE A 59 -5.34 4.39 21.46
C PHE A 59 -4.99 2.92 21.24
N ASP A 60 -3.70 2.59 21.09
CA ASP A 60 -3.18 1.26 20.79
C ASP A 60 -3.71 0.63 19.49
N LEU A 61 -4.29 1.45 18.61
CA LEU A 61 -4.80 1.00 17.32
C LEU A 61 -3.68 0.84 16.30
N VAL A 62 -3.85 -0.12 15.40
CA VAL A 62 -2.99 -0.28 14.22
C VAL A 62 -3.55 0.55 13.08
N ASN A 63 -2.78 1.50 12.58
CA ASN A 63 -3.19 2.28 11.43
C ASN A 63 -3.12 1.44 10.15
N ASN A 64 -4.13 1.51 9.30
CA ASN A 64 -4.12 0.96 7.96
C ASN A 64 -4.31 2.12 6.98
N LEU A 65 -3.49 2.18 5.94
CA LEU A 65 -3.48 3.26 4.95
C LEU A 65 -3.85 2.70 3.57
N PRO A 66 -5.15 2.61 3.23
CA PRO A 66 -5.63 2.11 1.94
C PRO A 66 -4.92 2.71 0.73
N GLU A 67 -4.59 4.01 0.75
CA GLU A 67 -3.83 4.67 -0.31
C GLU A 67 -2.44 4.02 -0.52
N VAL A 68 -1.72 3.75 0.57
CA VAL A 68 -0.40 3.11 0.51
C VAL A 68 -0.53 1.67 -0.03
N ASN A 69 -1.58 0.95 0.37
CA ASN A 69 -1.86 -0.40 -0.12
C ASN A 69 -2.17 -0.39 -1.63
N ALA A 70 -2.94 0.60 -2.11
CA ALA A 70 -3.24 0.78 -3.52
C ALA A 70 -1.99 1.13 -4.34
N ILE A 71 -1.13 2.02 -3.84
CA ILE A 71 0.16 2.35 -4.47
C ILE A 71 1.04 1.11 -4.55
N GLN A 72 1.16 0.35 -3.46
CA GLN A 72 1.91 -0.89 -3.43
C GLN A 72 1.39 -1.92 -4.45
N SER A 73 0.06 -2.06 -4.57
CA SER A 73 -0.57 -2.89 -5.60
C SER A 73 -0.27 -2.37 -7.01
N GLY A 74 -0.24 -1.05 -7.20
CA GLY A 74 0.15 -0.41 -8.45
C GLY A 74 1.60 -0.70 -8.83
N LEU A 75 2.53 -0.57 -7.89
CA LEU A 75 3.95 -0.90 -8.08
C LEU A 75 4.17 -2.38 -8.44
N ARG A 76 3.31 -3.27 -7.92
CA ARG A 76 3.30 -4.71 -8.24
C ARG A 76 2.47 -5.07 -9.48
N LYS A 77 1.91 -4.08 -10.18
CA LYS A 77 1.04 -4.25 -11.37
C LYS A 77 -0.22 -5.09 -11.10
N GLN A 78 -0.73 -5.05 -9.88
CA GLN A 78 -1.93 -5.78 -9.46
C GLN A 78 -3.19 -4.90 -9.49
N SER A 79 -3.05 -3.57 -9.38
CA SER A 79 -4.17 -2.63 -9.24
C SER A 79 -5.16 -2.64 -10.42
N GLY A 80 -4.71 -2.93 -11.64
CA GLY A 80 -5.58 -2.90 -12.82
C GLY A 80 -6.79 -3.84 -12.71
N ALA A 81 -6.59 -5.04 -12.15
CA ALA A 81 -7.68 -6.00 -11.96
C ALA A 81 -8.65 -5.60 -10.85
N TYR A 82 -8.23 -4.74 -9.91
CA TYR A 82 -9.10 -4.18 -8.87
C TYR A 82 -9.87 -2.99 -9.40
N ILE A 83 -9.20 -2.08 -10.12
CA ILE A 83 -9.84 -0.91 -10.74
C ILE A 83 -10.98 -1.32 -11.67
N MET A 84 -10.73 -2.30 -12.57
CA MET A 84 -11.78 -2.82 -13.46
C MET A 84 -12.96 -3.45 -12.71
N GLU A 85 -12.71 -4.03 -11.53
CA GLU A 85 -13.78 -4.59 -10.70
C GLU A 85 -14.65 -3.49 -10.11
N ALA A 86 -14.04 -2.43 -9.58
CA ALA A 86 -14.78 -1.28 -9.06
C ALA A 86 -15.55 -0.55 -10.18
N GLU A 87 -14.98 -0.39 -11.37
CA GLU A 87 -15.66 0.21 -12.52
C GLU A 87 -16.86 -0.63 -12.98
N ARG A 88 -16.71 -1.97 -13.02
CA ARG A 88 -17.83 -2.89 -13.27
C ARG A 88 -18.93 -2.78 -12.21
N ALA A 89 -18.56 -2.45 -10.98
CA ALA A 89 -19.49 -2.18 -9.88
C ALA A 89 -20.22 -0.83 -10.00
N GLY A 90 -19.89 0.00 -11.00
CA GLY A 90 -20.51 1.30 -11.25
C GLY A 90 -19.73 2.50 -10.73
N HIS A 91 -18.49 2.33 -10.25
CA HIS A 91 -17.64 3.45 -9.89
C HIS A 91 -17.10 4.16 -11.14
N SER A 92 -17.27 5.48 -11.22
CA SER A 92 -16.84 6.26 -12.39
C SER A 92 -15.34 6.11 -12.66
N GLU A 93 -14.98 6.04 -13.95
CA GLU A 93 -13.59 6.03 -14.40
C GLU A 93 -12.81 7.28 -13.91
N ASP A 94 -13.50 8.40 -13.69
CA ASP A 94 -12.93 9.67 -13.20
C ASP A 94 -12.62 9.67 -11.69
N VAL A 95 -13.06 8.65 -10.94
CA VAL A 95 -12.69 8.51 -9.53
C VAL A 95 -11.20 8.13 -9.42
N CYS A 96 -10.52 8.65 -8.40
CA CYS A 96 -9.13 8.33 -8.12
C CYS A 96 -8.87 6.82 -8.13
N THR A 97 -7.81 6.41 -8.81
CA THR A 97 -7.42 5.00 -8.95
C THR A 97 -7.09 4.34 -7.61
N TYR A 98 -6.66 5.09 -6.59
CA TYR A 98 -6.46 4.54 -5.25
C TYR A 98 -7.76 4.06 -4.63
N VAL A 99 -8.81 4.88 -4.73
CA VAL A 99 -10.16 4.54 -4.22
C VAL A 99 -10.71 3.33 -4.97
N LYS A 100 -10.64 3.33 -6.31
CA LYS A 100 -11.11 2.21 -7.12
C LYS A 100 -10.30 0.93 -6.87
N SER A 101 -8.98 1.03 -6.68
CA SER A 101 -8.15 -0.12 -6.36
C SER A 101 -8.50 -0.72 -5.00
N ASP A 102 -8.78 0.11 -4.00
CA ASP A 102 -9.16 -0.36 -2.66
C ASP A 102 -10.54 -1.02 -2.65
N ILE A 103 -11.53 -0.40 -3.30
CA ILE A 103 -12.87 -0.97 -3.47
C ILE A 103 -12.81 -2.31 -4.21
N GLY A 104 -12.09 -2.36 -5.33
CA GLY A 104 -11.94 -3.60 -6.09
C GLY A 104 -11.19 -4.70 -5.33
N MET A 105 -10.26 -4.32 -4.47
CA MET A 105 -9.56 -5.25 -3.57
C MET A 105 -10.53 -5.83 -2.52
N MET A 106 -11.34 -4.99 -1.88
CA MET A 106 -12.39 -5.41 -0.94
C MET A 106 -13.42 -6.33 -1.61
N MET A 107 -13.87 -5.99 -2.81
CA MET A 107 -14.83 -6.79 -3.58
C MET A 107 -14.32 -8.20 -3.90
N LYS A 108 -13.00 -8.37 -4.04
CA LYS A 108 -12.36 -9.67 -4.25
C LYS A 108 -12.08 -10.43 -2.95
N GLY A 109 -12.60 -9.95 -1.83
CA GLY A 109 -12.41 -10.56 -0.51
C GLY A 109 -11.05 -10.28 0.12
N ASN A 110 -10.27 -9.35 -0.44
CA ASN A 110 -9.01 -8.94 0.15
C ASN A 110 -9.23 -7.73 1.07
N ILE A 111 -9.25 -7.97 2.38
CA ILE A 111 -9.59 -6.98 3.41
C ILE A 111 -8.32 -6.44 4.12
N GLY A 112 -7.14 -6.77 3.59
CA GLY A 112 -5.84 -6.35 4.13
C GLY A 112 -4.75 -6.26 3.05
N PRO A 113 -3.60 -5.64 3.39
CA PRO A 113 -2.44 -5.57 2.50
C PRO A 113 -1.77 -6.92 2.22
#